data_AF-A0AA38WJJ2-F1
#
_entry.id   AF-A0AA38WJJ2-F1
#
_cell.length_a   1.000
_cell.length_b   1.000
_cell.length_c   1.000
_cell.angle_alpha   90.00
_cell.angle_beta   90.00
_cell.angle_gamma   90.00
#
_symmetry.space_group_name_H-M   'P 1'
#
loop_
_entity.id
_entity.type
_entity.pdbx_description
1 polymer ?
#
loop_
_entity_poly.entity_id
_entity_poly.type
_entity_poly.pdbx_seq_one_letter_code
_entity_poly.pdbx_strand_id
1 'polypeptide(L)'
;MEITEKMLSGMVKELTGGYKIKYHANGLEKEPIEIDFTPPFRRIDMIGELEKIANLNIPKDLAGDEANKYLAEACAKFDIKCPPPQTTARLLDKLVGHFLEETVSILLL
;
A
#
# COMPACT_ATOMS: atom_id res chain seq x y z
N MET A 1 -11.20 -7.66 10.29
CA MET A 1 -11.07 -8.37 9.00
C MET A 1 -10.76 -9.85 9.25
N GLU A 2 -11.52 -10.50 10.13
CA GLU A 2 -11.15 -11.81 10.70
C GLU A 2 -11.27 -12.95 9.70
N ILE A 3 -12.27 -12.90 8.81
CA ILE A 3 -12.48 -13.94 7.79
C ILE A 3 -11.28 -14.02 6.85
N THR A 4 -10.79 -12.88 6.35
CA THR A 4 -9.62 -12.81 5.46
C THR A 4 -8.36 -13.32 6.14
N GLU A 5 -8.11 -12.89 7.38
CA GLU A 5 -6.96 -13.34 8.17
C GLU A 5 -6.98 -14.85 8.38
N LYS A 6 -8.11 -15.41 8.81
CA LYS A 6 -8.26 -16.85 9.05
C LYS A 6 -8.12 -17.66 7.76
N MET A 7 -8.72 -17.19 6.67
CA MET A 7 -8.68 -17.87 5.38
C MET A 7 -7.26 -17.91 4.81
N LEU A 8 -6.57 -16.76 4.74
CA LEU A 8 -5.25 -16.68 4.15
C LEU A 8 -4.17 -17.36 5.02
N SER A 9 -4.15 -17.07 6.32
CA SER A 9 -3.18 -17.72 7.22
C SER A 9 -3.38 -19.24 7.28
N GLY A 10 -4.64 -19.71 7.31
CA GLY A 10 -4.96 -21.13 7.26
C GLY A 10 -4.51 -21.80 5.97
N MET A 11 -4.74 -21.15 4.82
CA MET A 11 -4.31 -21.65 3.51
C MET A 11 -2.80 -21.78 3.41
N VAL A 12 -2.05 -20.76 3.84
CA VAL A 12 -0.59 -20.78 3.84
C VAL A 12 -0.08 -21.91 4.73
N LYS A 13 -0.66 -22.07 5.93
CA LYS A 13 -0.31 -23.16 6.84
C LYS A 13 -0.59 -24.55 6.28
N GLU A 14 -1.74 -24.75 5.63
CA GLU A 14 -2.10 -26.03 5.04
C GLU A 14 -1.15 -26.42 3.89
N LEU A 15 -0.78 -25.46 3.04
CA LEU A 15 0.06 -25.72 1.87
C LEU A 15 1.56 -25.80 2.18
N THR A 16 2.04 -25.08 3.19
CA THR A 16 3.48 -24.91 3.46
C THR A 16 3.93 -25.44 4.82
N GLY A 17 3.00 -25.85 5.68
CA GLY A 17 3.27 -26.35 7.03
C GLY A 17 3.51 -25.27 8.09
N GLY A 18 3.55 -23.99 7.71
CA GLY A 18 3.76 -22.87 8.62
C GLY A 18 3.11 -21.58 8.13
N TYR A 19 3.25 -20.48 8.88
CA TYR A 19 2.74 -19.17 8.46
C TYR A 19 3.76 -18.34 7.69
N LYS A 20 5.00 -18.82 7.56
CA LYS A 20 6.11 -18.11 6.93
C LYS A 20 6.50 -18.78 5.63
N ILE A 21 6.62 -18.01 4.56
CA ILE A 21 7.05 -18.49 3.25
C ILE A 21 8.29 -17.74 2.77
N LYS A 22 9.09 -18.39 1.93
CA LYS A 22 10.20 -17.76 1.22
C LYS A 22 9.77 -17.37 -0.19
N TYR A 23 9.95 -16.11 -0.56
CA TYR A 23 9.59 -15.58 -1.87
C TYR A 23 10.80 -14.93 -2.56
N HIS A 24 10.97 -15.14 -3.87
CA HIS A 24 12.11 -14.61 -4.63
C HIS A 24 11.69 -13.38 -5.45
N ALA A 25 11.35 -12.26 -4.79
CA ALA A 25 10.86 -11.05 -5.46
C ALA A 25 11.85 -10.47 -6.50
N ASN A 26 13.15 -10.70 -6.30
CA ASN A 26 14.21 -10.10 -7.12
C ASN A 26 14.94 -11.11 -8.03
N GLY A 27 14.30 -12.27 -8.30
CA GLY A 27 14.83 -13.38 -9.10
C GLY A 27 15.37 -14.54 -8.26
N LEU A 28 15.42 -15.74 -8.85
CA LEU A 28 15.81 -16.99 -8.16
C LEU A 28 17.27 -17.01 -7.67
N GLU A 29 18.13 -16.21 -8.30
CA GLU A 29 19.56 -16.11 -7.96
C GLU A 29 19.83 -15.24 -6.71
N LYS A 30 18.84 -14.47 -6.26
CA LYS A 30 18.98 -13.59 -5.09
C LYS A 30 18.34 -14.23 -3.87
N GLU A 31 18.84 -13.86 -2.69
CA GLU A 31 18.28 -14.35 -1.42
C GLU A 31 16.76 -14.09 -1.36
N PRO A 32 15.98 -15.11 -0.99
CA PRO A 32 14.55 -14.94 -0.81
C PRO A 32 14.28 -14.09 0.43
N ILE A 33 13.19 -13.35 0.33
CA ILE A 33 12.54 -12.64 1.43
C ILE A 33 11.59 -13.60 2.16
N GLU A 34 11.38 -13.35 3.45
CA GLU A 34 10.42 -14.10 4.25
C GLU A 34 9.12 -13.30 4.34
N ILE A 35 7.99 -13.95 4.07
CA ILE A 35 6.66 -13.35 4.23
C ILE A 35 5.93 -14.04 5.37
N ASP A 36 5.52 -13.26 6.38
CA ASP A 36 4.82 -13.75 7.56
C ASP A 36 3.30 -13.52 7.47
N PHE A 37 2.55 -14.62 7.39
CA PHE A 37 1.08 -14.65 7.37
C PHE A 37 0.48 -14.95 8.76
N THR A 38 1.22 -14.70 9.85
CA THR A 38 0.69 -14.85 11.20
C THR A 38 -0.32 -13.72 11.50
N PRO A 39 -1.59 -14.04 11.82
CA PRO A 39 -2.57 -13.02 12.22
C PRO A 39 -2.29 -12.49 13.64
N PRO A 40 -2.72 -11.26 13.98
CA PRO A 40 -3.48 -10.33 13.16
C PRO A 40 -2.59 -9.60 12.13
N PHE A 41 -3.13 -9.33 10.94
CA PHE A 41 -2.41 -8.57 9.93
C PHE A 41 -2.30 -7.10 10.36
N ARG A 42 -1.16 -6.49 10.05
CA ARG A 42 -0.95 -5.06 10.26
C ARG A 42 -2.01 -4.27 9.50
N ARG A 43 -2.55 -3.25 10.15
CA ARG A 43 -3.52 -2.31 9.57
C ARG A 43 -2.92 -0.92 9.56
N ILE A 44 -3.20 -0.18 8.49
CA ILE A 44 -2.76 1.20 8.32
C ILE A 44 -3.97 2.06 7.95
N ASP A 45 -4.03 3.27 8.51
CA ASP A 45 -4.96 4.29 8.03
C ASP A 45 -4.36 4.94 6.79
N MET A 46 -5.01 4.74 5.64
CA MET A 46 -4.42 5.11 4.34
C MET A 46 -4.13 6.61 4.25
N ILE A 47 -5.06 7.47 4.66
CA ILE A 47 -4.86 8.92 4.59
C ILE A 47 -3.85 9.37 5.62
N GLY A 48 -3.99 8.97 6.89
CA GLY A 48 -3.08 9.40 7.95
C GLY A 48 -1.63 8.95 7.74
N GLU A 49 -1.39 7.73 7.26
CA GLU A 49 -0.02 7.29 6.93
C GLU A 49 0.52 8.01 5.69
N LEU A 50 -0.31 8.28 4.67
CA LEU A 50 0.12 9.06 3.50
C LEU A 50 0.49 10.49 3.90
N GLU A 51 -0.34 11.16 4.72
CA GLU A 51 -0.07 12.49 5.25
C GLU A 51 1.25 12.52 6.03
N LYS A 52 1.49 11.53 6.88
CA LYS A 52 2.71 11.42 7.67
C LYS A 52 3.96 11.17 6.83
N ILE A 53 3.90 10.25 5.86
CA ILE A 53 5.07 9.86 5.05
C ILE A 53 5.39 10.94 4.01
N ALA A 54 4.39 11.47 3.33
CA ALA A 54 4.56 12.49 2.29
C ALA A 54 4.58 13.93 2.85
N ASN A 55 4.39 14.11 4.16
CA ASN A 55 4.24 15.42 4.81
C ASN A 55 3.18 16.29 4.10
N LEU A 56 2.00 15.69 3.92
CA LEU A 56 0.83 16.31 3.29
C LEU A 56 -0.26 16.55 4.34
N ASN A 57 -1.17 17.46 4.02
CA ASN A 57 -2.40 17.71 4.78
C ASN A 57 -3.56 17.63 3.77
N ILE A 58 -4.08 16.43 3.56
CA ILE A 58 -5.05 16.15 2.52
C ILE A 58 -6.43 16.69 2.99
N PRO A 59 -7.14 17.47 2.16
CA PRO A 59 -8.47 17.93 2.51
C PRO A 59 -9.42 16.76 2.82
N LYS A 60 -10.22 16.91 3.89
CA LYS A 60 -11.12 15.84 4.36
C LYS A 60 -12.25 15.54 3.36
N ASP A 61 -12.73 16.56 2.68
CA ASP A 61 -13.76 16.41 1.65
C ASP A 61 -13.10 16.03 0.31
N LEU A 62 -12.88 14.73 0.12
CA LEU A 62 -12.28 14.19 -1.10
C LEU A 62 -13.19 14.31 -2.34
N ALA A 63 -14.48 14.62 -2.17
CA ALA A 63 -15.39 14.84 -3.29
C ALA A 63 -15.30 16.27 -3.84
N GLY A 64 -14.69 17.21 -3.10
CA GLY A 64 -14.55 18.59 -3.50
C GLY A 64 -13.45 18.84 -4.54
N ASP A 65 -13.64 19.87 -5.35
CA ASP A 65 -12.66 20.33 -6.35
C ASP A 65 -11.33 20.77 -5.71
N GLU A 66 -11.38 21.26 -4.46
CA GLU A 66 -10.19 21.64 -3.70
C GLU A 66 -9.28 20.44 -3.44
N ALA A 67 -9.84 19.28 -3.05
CA ALA A 67 -9.07 18.06 -2.83
C ALA A 67 -8.45 17.56 -4.13
N ASN A 68 -9.18 17.62 -5.24
CA ASN A 68 -8.65 17.24 -6.55
C ASN A 68 -7.43 18.09 -6.94
N LYS A 69 -7.57 19.41 -6.82
CA LYS A 69 -6.49 20.35 -7.14
C LYS A 69 -5.29 20.16 -6.23
N TYR A 70 -5.51 19.98 -4.92
CA TYR A 70 -4.45 19.72 -3.94
C TYR A 70 -3.66 18.45 -4.29
N LEU A 71 -4.36 17.35 -4.61
CA LEU A 71 -3.71 16.08 -4.95
C LEU A 71 -2.98 16.16 -6.30
N ALA A 72 -3.48 16.94 -7.26
CA ALA A 72 -2.80 17.20 -8.53
C ALA A 72 -1.49 17.98 -8.31
N GLU A 73 -1.52 19.01 -7.46
CA GLU A 73 -0.33 19.76 -7.06
C GLU A 73 0.66 18.89 -6.28
N ALA A 74 0.18 18.01 -5.39
CA ALA A 74 1.01 17.06 -4.68
C ALA A 74 1.68 16.06 -5.65
N CYS A 75 0.93 15.49 -6.60
CA CYS A 75 1.50 14.63 -7.63
C CYS A 75 2.60 15.36 -8.43
N ALA A 76 2.36 16.60 -8.85
CA ALA A 76 3.36 17.40 -9.55
C ALA A 76 4.60 17.69 -8.68
N LYS A 77 4.43 18.00 -7.39
CA LYS A 77 5.51 18.26 -6.43
C LYS A 77 6.47 17.07 -6.29
N PHE A 78 5.93 15.85 -6.35
CA PHE A 78 6.71 14.61 -6.24
C PHE A 78 7.08 13.99 -7.60
N ASP A 79 6.87 14.69 -8.71
CA ASP A 79 7.07 14.19 -10.08
C ASP A 79 6.31 12.88 -10.39
N ILE A 80 5.14 12.71 -9.76
CA ILE A 80 4.27 11.56 -9.93
C ILE A 80 3.34 11.80 -11.12
N LYS A 81 3.47 10.97 -12.16
CA LYS A 81 2.69 11.10 -13.38
C LYS A 81 1.31 10.44 -13.24
N CYS A 82 0.26 11.26 -13.32
CA CYS A 82 -1.11 10.79 -13.45
C CYS A 82 -1.66 11.21 -14.83
N PRO A 83 -1.76 10.29 -15.80
CA PRO A 83 -2.33 10.62 -17.11
C PRO A 83 -3.84 10.93 -17.00
N PRO A 84 -4.40 11.76 -17.90
CA PRO A 84 -5.84 12.05 -17.90
C PRO A 84 -6.73 10.79 -17.95
N PRO A 85 -7.92 10.82 -17.33
CA PRO A 85 -8.46 11.90 -16.50
C PRO A 85 -7.80 11.95 -15.11
N GLN A 86 -7.51 13.14 -14.59
CA GLN A 86 -6.90 13.33 -13.26
C GLN A 86 -7.98 13.46 -12.18
N THR A 87 -8.75 12.39 -11.96
CA THR A 87 -9.76 12.36 -10.90
C THR A 87 -9.10 12.23 -9.52
N THR A 88 -9.78 12.67 -8.46
CA THR A 88 -9.26 12.61 -7.07
C THR A 88 -8.81 11.19 -6.72
N ALA A 89 -9.62 10.19 -7.06
CA ALA A 89 -9.31 8.77 -6.82
C ALA A 89 -8.03 8.33 -7.55
N ARG A 90 -7.82 8.75 -8.81
CA ARG A 90 -6.62 8.38 -9.59
C ARG A 90 -5.36 9.08 -9.08
N LEU A 91 -5.47 10.33 -8.64
CA LEU A 91 -4.36 11.05 -8.04
C LEU A 91 -3.95 10.44 -6.70
N LEU A 92 -4.94 10.10 -5.86
CA LEU A 92 -4.72 9.43 -4.59
C LEU A 92 -4.07 8.04 -4.78
N ASP A 93 -4.58 7.24 -5.72
CA ASP A 93 -3.99 5.95 -6.12
C ASP A 93 -2.49 6.07 -6.45
N LYS A 94 -2.11 7.10 -7.22
CA LYS A 94 -0.71 7.31 -7.61
C LYS A 94 0.18 7.71 -6.43
N LEU A 95 -0.33 8.55 -5.52
CA LEU A 95 0.39 8.92 -4.29
C LEU A 95 0.53 7.73 -3.34
N VAL A 96 -0.53 6.93 -3.16
CA VAL A 96 -0.52 5.72 -2.33
C VAL A 96 0.44 4.67 -2.91
N GLY A 97 0.41 4.45 -4.22
CA GLY A 97 1.35 3.55 -4.89
C GLY A 97 2.80 3.95 -4.69
N HIS A 98 3.09 5.26 -4.74
CA HIS A 98 4.44 5.77 -4.56
C HIS A 98 4.94 5.72 -3.11
N PHE A 99 4.08 6.05 -2.12
CA PHE A 99 4.52 6.22 -0.73
C PHE A 99 4.15 5.07 0.21
N LEU A 100 3.05 4.35 -0.04
CA LEU A 100 2.51 3.36 0.89
C LEU A 100 2.67 1.93 0.40
N GLU A 101 2.43 1.65 -0.88
CA GLU A 101 2.49 0.26 -1.39
C GLU A 101 3.89 -0.34 -1.24
N GLU A 102 4.95 0.45 -1.41
CA GLU A 102 6.32 0.00 -1.15
C GLU A 102 6.51 -0.38 0.31
N THR A 103 5.97 0.40 1.26
CA THR A 103 6.10 0.11 2.69
C THR A 103 5.34 -1.15 3.09
N VAL A 104 4.12 -1.36 2.59
CA VAL A 104 3.33 -2.57 2.87
C VAL A 104 3.94 -3.79 2.21
N SER A 105 4.48 -3.62 1.00
CA SER A 105 5.24 -4.67 0.32
C SER A 105 6.45 -5.06 1.15
N ILE A 106 7.17 -4.09 1.74
CA ILE A 106 8.33 -4.28 2.64
C ILE A 106 7.95 -4.84 4.01
N LEU A 107 6.75 -4.59 4.51
CA LEU A 107 6.29 -5.07 5.82
C LEU A 107 5.72 -6.50 5.79
N LEU A 108 5.49 -7.00 4.59
CA LEU A 108 5.39 -8.42 4.30
C LEU A 108 6.77 -9.03 3.97
N LEU A 109 7.88 -8.26 4.05
CA LEU A 109 9.29 -8.73 4.00
C LEU A 109 9.91 -8.71 5.40
#